data_AF-A0A7Y3NJD0-F1
#
_entry.id   AF-A0A7Y3NJD0-F1
#
_cell.length_a   1.000
_cell.length_b   1.000
_cell.length_c   1.000
_cell.angle_alpha   90.00
_cell.angle_beta   90.00
_cell.angle_gamma   90.00
#
_symmetry.space_group_name_H-M   'P 1'
#
loop_
_entity.id
_entity.type
_entity.pdbx_description
1 polymer ?
#
loop_
_entity_poly.entity_id
_entity_poly.type
_entity_poly.pdbx_seq_one_letter_code
_entity_poly.pdbx_strand_id
1 'polypeptide(L)'
;MQNLIEHYRQTILAAVNDRRPLRITGSGSKAFYGRATQGETLDATGYRGIVSYEPTELVLTARAGTPLAEIEAALAEQRQMLAFEPPHFGPGATLGGCIAPGLSGPRRA
;
A
#
# COMPACT_ATOMS: atom_id res chain seq x y z
N MET A 1 13.21 9.69 -3.57
CA MET A 1 12.81 8.26 -3.47
C MET A 1 13.97 7.37 -3.02
N GLN A 2 15.18 7.49 -3.59
CA GLN A 2 16.38 6.75 -3.17
C GLN A 2 16.63 6.77 -1.66
N ASN A 3 16.59 7.97 -1.04
CA ASN A 3 16.81 8.13 0.40
C ASN A 3 15.79 7.38 1.28
N LEU A 4 14.55 7.23 0.82
CA LEU A 4 13.51 6.51 1.57
C LEU A 4 13.74 5.00 1.52
N ILE A 5 14.12 4.48 0.35
CA ILE A 5 14.46 3.06 0.19
C ILE A 5 15.69 2.72 1.04
N GLU A 6 16.71 3.59 1.03
CA GLU A 6 17.90 3.39 1.85
C GLU A 6 17.57 3.44 3.35
N HIS A 7 16.71 4.36 3.77
CA HIS A 7 16.20 4.38 5.14
C HIS A 7 15.50 3.06 5.52
N TYR A 8 14.59 2.56 4.67
CA TYR A 8 13.94 1.26 4.93
C TYR A 8 14.93 0.12 5.04
N ARG A 9 15.91 0.06 4.13
CA ARG A 9 16.98 -0.94 4.16
C ARG A 9 17.73 -0.88 5.48
N GLN A 10 18.18 0.30 5.90
CA GLN A 10 18.92 0.49 7.14
C GLN A 10 18.10 0.09 8.36
N THR A 11 16.83 0.50 8.44
CA THR A 11 15.93 0.15 9.54
C THR A 11 15.71 -1.37 9.63
N ILE A 12 15.51 -2.04 8.49
CA ILE A 12 15.35 -3.50 8.45
C ILE A 12 16.63 -4.21 8.90
N LEU A 13 17.80 -3.79 8.40
CA LEU A 13 19.08 -4.38 8.79
C LEU A 13 19.37 -4.20 10.28
N ALA A 14 19.10 -3.02 10.84
CA ALA A 14 19.24 -2.75 12.28
C ALA A 14 18.31 -3.64 13.10
N ALA A 15 17.03 -3.74 12.71
CA ALA A 15 16.06 -4.59 13.41
C ALA A 15 16.44 -6.08 13.40
N VAL A 16 17.01 -6.56 12.29
CA VAL A 16 17.54 -7.94 12.19
C VAL A 16 18.71 -8.15 13.14
N ASN A 17 19.68 -7.24 13.16
CA ASN A 17 20.85 -7.31 14.05
C ASN A 17 20.44 -7.32 15.53
N ASP A 18 19.47 -6.48 15.89
CA ASP A 18 18.99 -6.34 17.26
C ASP A 18 17.92 -7.37 17.65
N ARG A 19 17.47 -8.21 16.71
CA ARG A 19 16.32 -9.13 16.85
C ARG A 19 15.04 -8.43 17.34
N ARG A 20 14.81 -7.21 16.86
CA ARG A 20 13.63 -6.40 17.21
C ARG A 20 12.54 -6.57 16.16
N PRO A 21 11.28 -6.84 16.56
CA PRO A 21 10.18 -6.94 15.60
C PRO A 21 9.85 -5.56 14.99
N LEU A 22 9.57 -5.56 13.70
CA LEU A 22 9.03 -4.40 12.98
C LEU A 22 7.55 -4.62 12.65
N ARG A 23 6.77 -3.57 12.84
CA ARG A 23 5.37 -3.49 12.43
C ARG A 23 5.29 -2.63 11.16
N ILE A 24 5.20 -3.28 10.01
CA ILE A 24 5.09 -2.60 8.72
C ILE A 24 3.65 -2.09 8.54
N THR A 25 3.49 -0.80 8.25
CA THR A 25 2.17 -0.19 8.11
C THR A 25 2.05 0.67 6.86
N GLY A 26 0.88 0.63 6.22
CA GLY A 26 0.39 1.77 5.43
C GLY A 26 -0.25 2.82 6.34
N SER A 27 -1.37 3.41 5.93
CA SER A 27 -2.10 4.41 6.73
C SER A 27 -2.78 3.88 7.99
N GLY A 28 -2.85 2.57 8.16
CA GLY A 28 -3.54 1.95 9.30
C GLY A 28 -5.07 1.91 9.20
N SER A 29 -5.66 2.21 8.03
CA SER A 29 -7.14 2.20 7.85
C SER A 29 -7.81 0.85 8.17
N LYS A 30 -7.03 -0.24 8.22
CA LYS A 30 -7.49 -1.61 8.53
C LYS A 30 -6.86 -2.17 9.81
N ALA A 31 -6.40 -1.31 10.73
CA ALA A 31 -5.78 -1.77 11.99
C ALA A 31 -6.72 -2.62 12.87
N PHE A 32 -8.04 -2.53 12.66
CA PHE A 32 -9.04 -3.36 13.31
C PHE A 32 -9.10 -4.81 12.78
N TYR A 33 -8.50 -5.08 11.62
CA TYR A 33 -8.58 -6.36 10.92
C TYR A 33 -7.29 -7.16 11.12
N GLY A 34 -7.42 -8.40 11.59
CA GLY A 34 -6.30 -9.30 11.87
C GLY A 34 -5.85 -9.29 13.34
N ARG A 35 -4.64 -9.78 13.59
CA ARG A 35 -4.08 -9.89 14.95
C ARG A 35 -3.43 -8.58 15.39
N ALA A 36 -3.48 -8.30 16.68
CA ALA A 36 -2.65 -7.24 17.27
C ALA A 36 -1.17 -7.54 16.99
N THR A 37 -0.46 -6.55 16.44
CA THR A 37 0.96 -6.64 16.09
C THR A 37 1.77 -5.77 17.04
N GLN A 38 2.93 -6.27 17.47
CA GLN A 38 3.88 -5.56 18.30
C GLN A 38 5.15 -5.26 17.48
N GLY A 39 5.90 -4.24 17.88
CA GLY A 39 7.15 -3.85 17.24
C GLY A 39 7.19 -2.38 16.87
N GLU A 40 8.37 -1.93 16.47
CA GLU A 40 8.58 -0.56 16.00
C GLU A 40 7.90 -0.37 14.64
N THR A 41 7.20 0.75 14.47
CA THR A 41 6.45 1.01 13.23
C THR A 41 7.41 1.36 12.09
N LEU A 42 7.32 0.62 10.99
CA LEU A 42 7.95 0.97 9.71
C LEU A 42 6.85 1.46 8.75
N ASP A 43 6.76 2.77 8.57
CA ASP A 43 5.72 3.41 7.76
C ASP A 43 6.06 3.39 6.25
N ALA A 44 5.20 2.75 5.47
CA ALA A 44 5.30 2.62 4.01
C ALA A 44 4.56 3.73 3.24
N THR A 45 3.79 4.60 3.89
CA THR A 45 2.97 5.63 3.22
C THR A 45 3.80 6.65 2.42
N GLY A 46 5.05 6.90 2.85
CA GLY A 46 5.98 7.75 2.12
C GLY A 46 6.42 7.17 0.76
N TYR A 47 6.36 5.85 0.59
CA TYR A 47 6.74 5.17 -0.66
C TYR A 47 5.55 5.16 -1.63
N ARG A 48 5.26 6.33 -2.21
CA ARG A 48 4.04 6.59 -3.00
C ARG A 48 4.31 7.13 -4.40
N GLY A 49 3.27 7.10 -5.22
CA GLY A 49 3.21 7.56 -6.60
C GLY A 49 3.05 6.40 -7.60
N ILE A 50 2.34 6.68 -8.69
CA ILE A 50 2.27 5.83 -9.87
C ILE A 50 3.65 5.86 -10.58
N VAL A 51 4.16 4.69 -10.95
CA VAL A 51 5.46 4.50 -11.62
C VAL A 51 5.27 4.42 -13.13
N SER A 52 4.27 3.65 -13.58
CA SER A 52 3.87 3.54 -14.97
C SER A 52 2.40 3.18 -15.05
N TYR A 53 1.74 3.61 -16.13
CA TYR A 53 0.37 3.24 -16.44
C TYR A 53 0.25 3.12 -17.95
N GLU A 54 -0.08 1.92 -18.41
CA GLU A 54 -0.31 1.55 -19.82
C GLU A 54 -1.81 1.24 -19.97
N PRO A 55 -2.66 2.23 -20.31
CA PRO A 55 -4.12 2.06 -20.29
C PRO A 55 -4.62 1.01 -21.28
N THR A 56 -3.98 0.89 -22.45
CA THR A 56 -4.35 -0.10 -23.48
C THR A 56 -4.10 -1.53 -23.01
N GLU A 57 -3.04 -1.74 -22.23
CA GLU A 57 -2.67 -3.05 -21.67
C GLU A 57 -3.38 -3.35 -20.33
N LEU A 58 -4.10 -2.37 -19.76
CA LEU A 58 -4.71 -2.45 -18.42
C LEU A 58 -3.67 -2.73 -17.32
N VAL A 59 -2.45 -2.22 -17.48
CA VAL A 59 -1.35 -2.42 -16.53
C VAL A 59 -0.99 -1.10 -15.85
N LEU A 60 -1.00 -1.11 -14.52
CA LEU A 60 -0.54 0.00 -13.70
C LEU A 60 0.47 -0.50 -12.67
N THR A 61 1.63 0.15 -12.63
CA THR A 61 2.64 -0.05 -11.58
C THR A 61 2.61 1.16 -10.66
N ALA A 62 2.38 0.95 -9.37
CA ALA A 62 2.42 2.01 -8.37
C ALA A 62 3.10 1.52 -7.10
N ARG A 63 3.62 2.47 -6.33
CA ARG A 63 4.29 2.17 -5.07
C ARG A 63 3.28 1.84 -3.96
N ALA A 64 3.71 1.07 -2.96
CA ALA A 64 2.82 0.52 -1.93
C ALA A 64 2.10 1.59 -1.10
N GLY A 65 2.71 2.74 -0.86
CA GLY A 65 2.14 3.87 -0.14
C GLY A 65 1.20 4.75 -0.96
N THR A 66 1.03 4.49 -2.27
CA THR A 66 0.15 5.30 -3.14
C THR A 66 -1.30 5.21 -2.64
N PRO A 67 -1.97 6.35 -2.38
CA PRO A 67 -3.38 6.36 -2.02
C PRO A 67 -4.25 5.70 -3.11
N LEU A 68 -5.23 4.89 -2.71
CA LEU A 68 -6.17 4.29 -3.65
C LEU A 68 -6.95 5.37 -4.43
N ALA A 69 -7.31 6.47 -3.77
CA ALA A 69 -7.97 7.60 -4.42
C ALA A 69 -7.15 8.22 -5.55
N GLU A 70 -5.81 8.25 -5.43
CA GLU A 70 -4.92 8.73 -6.51
C GLU A 70 -4.94 7.76 -7.70
N ILE A 71 -4.88 6.44 -7.43
CA ILE A 71 -4.96 5.40 -8.47
C ILE A 71 -6.33 5.43 -9.16
N GLU A 72 -7.41 5.50 -8.39
CA GLU A 72 -8.78 5.53 -8.91
C GLU A 72 -9.04 6.78 -9.77
N ALA A 73 -8.51 7.94 -9.37
CA ALA A 73 -8.57 9.15 -10.20
C ALA A 73 -7.86 8.96 -11.54
N ALA A 74 -6.63 8.43 -11.54
CA ALA A 74 -5.87 8.17 -12.78
C ALA A 74 -6.57 7.16 -13.70
N LEU A 75 -7.18 6.12 -13.14
CA LEU A 75 -7.95 5.14 -13.91
C LEU A 75 -9.25 5.75 -14.48
N ALA A 76 -9.92 6.61 -13.71
CA ALA A 76 -11.16 7.25 -14.11
C ALA A 76 -10.98 8.16 -15.35
N GLU A 77 -9.82 8.81 -15.50
CA GLU A 77 -9.46 9.59 -16.70
C GLU A 77 -9.52 8.73 -17.99
N GLN A 78 -9.26 7.43 -17.87
CA GLN A 78 -9.32 6.46 -18.97
C GLN A 78 -10.62 5.64 -18.97
N ARG A 79 -11.60 5.99 -18.13
CA ARG A 79 -12.85 5.22 -17.91
C ARG A 79 -12.58 3.79 -17.42
N GLN A 80 -11.50 3.60 -16.67
CA GLN A 80 -11.10 2.33 -16.09
C GLN A 80 -11.34 2.31 -14.57
N MET A 81 -11.25 1.13 -13.96
CA MET A 81 -11.40 0.95 -12.52
C MET A 81 -10.59 -0.25 -12.03
N LEU A 82 -10.35 -0.31 -10.72
CA LEU A 82 -9.86 -1.54 -10.08
C LEU A 82 -11.02 -2.53 -9.96
N ALA A 83 -11.04 -3.55 -10.83
CA ALA A 83 -12.16 -4.50 -10.94
C ALA A 83 -12.51 -5.23 -9.64
N PHE A 84 -11.54 -5.39 -8.74
CA PHE A 84 -11.72 -6.06 -7.46
C PHE A 84 -12.23 -5.13 -6.35
N GLU A 85 -12.51 -3.85 -6.65
CA GLU A 85 -13.11 -2.84 -5.76
C GLU A 85 -12.52 -2.84 -4.33
N PRO A 86 -11.24 -2.47 -4.16
CA PRO A 86 -10.59 -2.54 -2.85
C PRO A 86 -11.35 -1.75 -1.79
N PRO A 87 -11.72 -2.35 -0.65
CA PRO A 87 -12.38 -1.60 0.41
C PRO A 87 -11.40 -0.64 1.10
N HIS A 88 -11.77 0.63 1.19
CA HIS A 88 -10.88 1.69 1.69
C HIS A 88 -10.73 1.66 3.22
N PHE A 89 -11.85 1.59 3.95
CA PHE A 89 -11.93 1.73 5.42
C PHE A 89 -11.32 3.04 5.97
N GLY A 90 -11.26 4.09 5.15
CA GLY A 90 -10.77 5.42 5.51
C GLY A 90 -10.08 6.12 4.34
N PRO A 91 -9.95 7.46 4.36
CA PRO A 91 -9.44 8.25 3.23
C PRO A 91 -7.95 8.00 2.92
N GLY A 92 -7.19 7.46 3.87
CA GLY A 92 -5.77 7.15 3.70
C GLY A 92 -5.48 5.78 3.10
N ALA A 93 -6.46 5.03 2.60
CA ALA A 93 -6.23 3.68 2.08
C ALA A 93 -5.15 3.68 0.99
N THR A 94 -4.18 2.76 1.08
CA THR A 94 -3.04 2.68 0.14
C THR A 94 -3.07 1.37 -0.63
N LEU A 95 -2.39 1.33 -1.78
CA LEU A 95 -2.26 0.11 -2.61
C LEU A 95 -1.72 -1.07 -1.81
N GLY A 96 -0.62 -0.89 -1.07
CA GLY A 96 -0.05 -1.93 -0.21
C GLY A 96 -0.98 -2.34 0.92
N GLY A 97 -1.71 -1.39 1.50
CA GLY A 97 -2.74 -1.65 2.52
C GLY A 97 -4.00 -2.35 1.98
N CYS A 98 -4.16 -2.42 0.66
CA CYS A 98 -5.19 -3.20 -0.01
C CYS A 98 -4.70 -4.63 -0.29
N ILE A 99 -3.45 -4.80 -0.71
CA ILE A 99 -2.85 -6.11 -1.04
C ILE A 99 -2.59 -6.93 0.24
N ALA A 100 -1.98 -6.32 1.26
CA ALA A 100 -1.56 -7.02 2.48
C ALA A 100 -2.67 -7.80 3.22
N PRO A 101 -3.91 -7.26 3.39
CA PRO A 101 -4.99 -8.01 4.04
C PRO A 101 -5.77 -8.93 3.07
N GLY A 102 -5.47 -8.89 1.76
CA GLY A 102 -6.14 -9.74 0.76
C GLY A 102 -7.66 -9.50 0.61
N LEU A 103 -8.15 -8.31 0.97
CA LEU A 103 -9.57 -7.98 0.91
C LEU A 103 -9.98 -7.54 -0.50
N SER A 104 -11.15 -7.99 -0.92
CA SER A 104 -11.79 -7.59 -2.18
C SER A 104 -13.21 -7.11 -1.95
N GLY A 105 -13.68 -6.21 -2.82
CA GLY A 105 -15.05 -5.75 -2.87
C GLY A 105 -16.03 -6.74 -3.50
N PRO A 106 -17.32 -6.38 -3.53
CA PRO A 106 -18.41 -7.27 -3.90
C PRO A 106 -18.39 -7.72 -5.36
N ARG A 107 -17.77 -6.98 -6.30
CA ARG A 107 -17.63 -7.40 -7.71
C ARG A 107 -16.76 -8.64 -7.95
N ARG A 108 -16.09 -9.18 -6.91
CA ARG A 108 -15.33 -10.44 -7.02
C ARG A 108 -16.21 -11.69 -6.87
N ALA A 109 -17.47 -11.54 -6.43
CA ALA A 109 -18.41 -12.65 -6.23
C ALA A 109 -19.06 -13.10 -7.54
#